data_AF-A0A6I9PFB9-F1
#
_entry.id   AF-A0A6I9PFB9-F1
#
_cell.length_a   1.000
_cell.length_b   1.000
_cell.length_c   1.000
_cell.angle_alpha   90.00
_cell.angle_beta   90.00
_cell.angle_gamma   90.00
#
_symmetry.space_group_name_H-M   'P 1'
#
loop_
_entity.id
_entity.type
_entity.pdbx_description
1 polymer ?
#
loop_
_entity_poly.entity_id
_entity_poly.type
_entity_poly.pdbx_seq_one_letter_code
_entity_poly.pdbx_strand_id
1 'polypeptide(L)'
;MLCADQNFDIAQVIRFFRSEPGELIIYYELEESEKSSSRGIVEVSPDTHRVTRFLEKPQDRLTASRLASVVFYCLQRDTLSHLSDFLRLQPQASFGRFWEWLVNEKQLDVFGMKLPTGFQLIGQVGLSDYTKWLTHYSTKQQDNPAKPITYRSFARVGLMGNPSDGFNGKTIAMSISNFWAEVTLVESQTLVLVPHPLNDPTEFGSLQDLFCISRKEGYLGGLRLLQATCKKFYQFCSKQGIALTKQNFTLKYDTNIPRQVGLAGSSAIVSATLKCLMKFYNITDNDLPKPIRANFILNVETDELFITAGLQDRVVQVYEGLVYMDFSKNLMAEQGYGNYVSMDMSVLPHFWLAYLSDPSDSGRIHSNIRQRWLSGESSYGK
;
A
#
# COMPACT_ATOMS: atom_id res chain seq x y z
N MET A 1 25.46 16.55 14.99
CA MET A 1 24.40 17.40 14.42
C MET A 1 24.25 16.99 12.98
N LEU A 2 23.25 16.18 12.60
CA LEU A 2 22.92 15.83 11.22
C LEU A 2 21.67 14.94 11.24
N CYS A 3 20.68 15.26 10.41
CA CYS A 3 19.35 14.64 10.29
C CYS A 3 18.37 14.97 11.43
N ALA A 4 17.98 16.24 11.54
CA ALA A 4 16.75 16.64 12.23
C ALA A 4 15.59 16.79 11.24
N ASP A 5 15.49 15.87 10.27
CA ASP A 5 14.20 15.66 9.63
C ASP A 5 13.39 14.82 10.63
N GLN A 6 12.48 15.46 11.37
CA GLN A 6 11.64 14.78 12.36
C GLN A 6 10.84 13.62 11.74
N ASN A 7 10.73 13.60 10.40
CA ASN A 7 10.01 12.60 9.64
C ASN A 7 10.83 11.35 9.30
N PHE A 8 12.16 11.38 9.35
CA PHE A 8 12.98 10.21 8.96
C PHE A 8 13.09 9.19 10.10
N ASP A 9 12.58 7.96 9.88
CA ASP A 9 12.66 6.90 10.87
C ASP A 9 13.92 6.03 10.77
N ILE A 10 14.98 6.45 11.43
CA ILE A 10 16.22 5.65 11.51
C ILE A 10 16.01 4.28 12.15
N ALA A 11 15.01 4.12 13.04
CA ALA A 11 14.75 2.82 13.66
C ALA A 11 14.19 1.83 12.65
N GLN A 12 13.37 2.29 11.70
CA GLN A 12 12.88 1.46 10.60
C GLN A 12 14.04 1.03 9.69
N VAL A 13 14.94 1.95 9.35
CA VAL A 13 16.14 1.66 8.53
C VAL A 13 17.01 0.60 9.20
N ILE A 14 17.30 0.75 10.50
CA ILE A 14 18.12 -0.22 11.24
C ILE A 14 17.42 -1.59 11.31
N ARG A 15 16.10 -1.64 11.46
CA ARG A 15 15.35 -2.91 11.44
C ARG A 15 15.46 -3.61 10.10
N PHE A 16 15.32 -2.87 8.99
CA PHE A 16 15.49 -3.41 7.65
C PHE A 16 16.92 -3.88 7.39
N PHE A 17 17.93 -3.09 7.79
CA PHE A 17 19.34 -3.50 7.68
C PHE A 17 19.65 -4.77 8.46
N ARG A 18 18.99 -4.99 9.60
CA ARG A 18 19.16 -6.22 10.40
C ARG A 18 18.40 -7.43 9.86
N SER A 19 17.39 -7.23 9.02
CA SER A 19 16.63 -8.34 8.42
C SER A 19 17.35 -8.93 7.20
N GLU A 20 18.13 -8.12 6.48
CA GLU A 20 18.88 -8.56 5.32
C GLU A 20 20.33 -8.94 5.67
N PRO A 21 20.90 -9.99 5.07
CA PRO A 21 22.26 -10.45 5.37
C PRO A 21 23.37 -9.62 4.69
N GLY A 22 23.05 -8.51 4.03
CA GLY A 22 23.97 -7.72 3.22
C GLY A 22 24.09 -6.26 3.66
N GLU A 23 24.55 -5.42 2.73
CA GLU A 23 24.67 -3.98 2.91
C GLU A 23 23.40 -3.23 2.56
N LEU A 24 23.27 -1.96 3.00
CA LEU A 24 22.08 -1.16 2.71
C LEU A 24 22.42 0.18 2.05
N ILE A 25 21.79 0.43 0.92
CA ILE A 25 21.73 1.75 0.26
C ILE A 25 20.31 2.28 0.36
N ILE A 26 20.17 3.52 0.82
CA ILE A 26 18.90 4.24 0.73
C ILE A 26 18.83 4.98 -0.61
N TYR A 27 17.68 4.91 -1.27
CA TYR A 27 17.45 5.59 -2.54
C TYR A 27 16.07 6.25 -2.60
N TYR A 28 15.90 7.20 -3.50
CA TYR A 28 14.61 7.81 -3.85
C TYR A 28 14.45 7.89 -5.36
N GLU A 29 13.24 8.12 -5.84
CA GLU A 29 12.97 8.30 -7.26
C GLU A 29 13.14 9.77 -7.66
N LEU A 30 14.04 10.05 -8.60
CA LEU A 30 14.33 11.41 -9.07
C LEU A 30 13.12 12.02 -9.79
N GLU A 31 12.78 13.25 -9.44
CA GLU A 31 11.78 14.04 -10.18
C GLU A 31 12.23 14.29 -11.62
N GLU A 32 11.31 14.49 -12.56
CA GLU A 32 11.64 14.69 -13.99
C GLU A 32 12.63 15.84 -14.24
N SER A 33 12.62 16.86 -13.39
CA SER A 33 13.55 18.00 -13.45
C SER A 33 14.96 17.69 -12.93
N GLU A 34 15.14 16.63 -12.14
CA GLU A 34 16.44 16.26 -11.58
C GLU A 34 17.29 15.48 -12.59
N LYS A 35 18.58 15.81 -12.67
CA LYS A 35 19.54 15.19 -13.58
C LYS A 35 20.24 14.00 -12.92
N SER A 36 20.33 12.87 -13.63
CA SER A 36 21.05 11.67 -13.20
C SER A 36 22.53 11.94 -12.88
N SER A 37 23.16 12.88 -13.59
CA SER A 37 24.57 13.24 -13.39
C SER A 37 24.88 13.92 -12.06
N SER A 38 23.88 14.24 -11.25
CA SER A 38 24.06 14.90 -9.95
C SER A 38 24.21 13.92 -8.78
N ARG A 39 23.82 12.65 -8.96
CA ARG A 39 23.71 11.63 -7.90
C ARG A 39 24.32 10.30 -8.31
N GLY A 40 24.61 9.46 -7.32
CA GLY A 40 24.78 8.03 -7.57
C GLY A 40 23.42 7.43 -7.97
N ILE A 41 23.37 6.65 -9.05
CA ILE A 41 22.15 6.01 -9.54
C ILE A 41 22.25 4.51 -9.27
N VAL A 42 21.19 3.94 -8.70
CA VAL A 42 21.08 2.51 -8.42
C VAL A 42 20.10 1.84 -9.35
N GLU A 43 20.37 0.60 -9.71
CA GLU A 43 19.40 -0.31 -10.32
C GLU A 43 19.03 -1.33 -9.24
N VAL A 44 17.74 -1.47 -8.95
CA VAL A 44 17.24 -2.33 -7.86
C VAL A 44 16.31 -3.37 -8.45
N SER A 45 16.56 -4.64 -8.12
CA SER A 45 15.67 -5.74 -8.49
C SER A 45 14.31 -5.57 -7.79
N PRO A 46 13.19 -5.58 -8.53
CA PRO A 46 11.85 -5.45 -7.95
C PRO A 46 11.51 -6.60 -6.99
N ASP A 47 12.01 -7.80 -7.26
CA ASP A 47 11.62 -9.01 -6.53
C ASP A 47 12.48 -9.27 -5.28
N THR A 48 13.78 -8.91 -5.36
CA THR A 48 14.75 -9.23 -4.31
C THR A 48 15.21 -8.00 -3.51
N HIS A 49 14.84 -6.80 -3.95
CA HIS A 49 15.35 -5.53 -3.44
C HIS A 49 16.89 -5.39 -3.51
N ARG A 50 17.58 -6.30 -4.19
CA ARG A 50 19.03 -6.24 -4.35
C ARG A 50 19.40 -5.16 -5.36
N VAL A 51 20.39 -4.34 -5.02
CA VAL A 51 21.04 -3.40 -5.92
C VAL A 51 21.88 -4.19 -6.91
N THR A 52 21.45 -4.25 -8.16
CA THR A 52 22.14 -4.98 -9.23
C THR A 52 23.26 -4.15 -9.86
N ARG A 53 23.15 -2.83 -9.77
CA ARG A 53 24.15 -1.90 -10.31
C ARG A 53 24.15 -0.59 -9.55
N PHE A 54 25.33 -0.01 -9.36
CA PHE A 54 25.51 1.35 -8.85
C PHE A 54 26.36 2.15 -9.84
N LEU A 55 25.95 3.36 -10.18
CA LEU A 55 26.66 4.25 -11.09
C LEU A 55 26.90 5.59 -10.40
N GLU A 56 28.14 5.98 -10.15
CA GLU A 56 28.43 7.28 -9.53
C GLU A 56 28.32 8.41 -10.58
N LYS A 57 27.28 9.25 -10.47
CA LYS A 57 27.04 10.43 -11.31
C LYS A 57 27.15 10.14 -12.81
N PRO A 58 26.36 9.18 -13.33
CA PRO A 58 26.42 8.80 -14.73
C PRO A 58 26.01 9.95 -15.65
N GLN A 59 26.56 9.96 -16.87
CA GLN A 59 26.05 10.81 -17.93
C GLN A 59 24.62 10.38 -18.31
N ASP A 60 23.82 11.33 -18.78
CA ASP A 60 22.46 11.07 -19.21
C ASP A 60 22.45 9.99 -20.31
N ARG A 61 21.49 9.04 -20.23
CA ARG A 61 21.29 7.86 -21.11
C ARG A 61 22.11 6.61 -20.81
N LEU A 62 22.98 6.60 -19.80
CA LEU A 62 23.78 5.40 -19.46
C LEU A 62 22.96 4.32 -18.72
N THR A 63 21.85 4.72 -18.10
CA THR A 63 20.86 3.84 -17.49
C THR A 63 19.46 4.42 -17.69
N ALA A 64 18.46 3.55 -17.70
CA ALA A 64 17.04 3.94 -17.65
C ALA A 64 16.57 4.19 -16.21
N SER A 65 17.33 3.75 -15.20
CA SER A 65 16.97 3.94 -13.79
C SER A 65 17.00 5.41 -13.41
N ARG A 66 15.97 5.84 -12.68
CA ARG A 66 15.86 7.15 -12.02
C ARG A 66 15.99 7.05 -10.50
N LEU A 67 16.47 5.92 -9.98
CA LEU A 67 16.62 5.72 -8.54
C LEU A 67 17.95 6.31 -8.07
N ALA A 68 17.89 7.46 -7.40
CA ALA A 68 19.07 8.13 -6.86
C ALA A 68 19.39 7.66 -5.46
N SER A 69 20.64 7.27 -5.25
CA SER A 69 21.20 6.96 -3.94
C SER A 69 21.37 8.23 -3.11
N VAL A 70 20.93 8.12 -1.86
CA VAL A 70 21.16 9.09 -0.80
C VAL A 70 22.52 8.83 -0.17
N VAL A 71 23.18 9.87 0.35
CA VAL A 71 24.43 9.70 1.12
C VAL A 71 24.13 9.23 2.55
N PHE A 72 23.36 8.15 2.65
CA PHE A 72 23.04 7.41 3.84
C PHE A 72 23.16 5.92 3.51
N TYR A 73 24.12 5.26 4.15
CA TYR A 73 24.46 3.87 3.88
C TYR A 73 24.64 3.12 5.19
N CYS A 74 24.28 1.83 5.21
CA CYS A 74 24.63 0.95 6.31
C CYS A 74 25.62 -0.10 5.82
N LEU A 75 26.75 -0.17 6.52
CA LEU A 75 27.87 -1.06 6.21
C LEU A 75 28.05 -2.07 7.35
N GLN A 76 28.20 -3.35 7.02
CA GLN A 76 28.65 -4.36 7.95
C GLN A 76 30.13 -4.16 8.27
N ARG A 77 30.52 -4.69 9.43
CA ARG A 77 31.90 -4.56 9.91
C ARG A 77 32.92 -5.14 8.94
N ASP A 78 32.60 -6.26 8.32
CA ASP A 78 33.54 -6.99 7.46
C ASP A 78 33.78 -6.23 6.14
N THR A 79 32.75 -5.61 5.57
CA THR A 79 32.84 -4.81 4.34
C THR A 79 33.71 -3.57 4.49
N LEU A 80 33.82 -3.02 5.71
CA LEU A 80 34.74 -1.89 5.97
C LEU A 80 36.22 -2.26 5.72
N SER A 81 36.59 -3.53 5.80
CA SER A 81 37.96 -3.96 5.51
C SER A 81 38.37 -3.68 4.05
N HIS A 82 37.42 -3.78 3.11
CA HIS A 82 37.63 -3.54 1.69
C HIS A 82 37.91 -2.08 1.33
N LEU A 83 37.63 -1.13 2.24
CA LEU A 83 37.92 0.28 2.01
C LEU A 83 39.43 0.52 1.81
N SER A 84 40.26 -0.21 2.56
CA SER A 84 41.72 -0.09 2.45
C SER A 84 42.25 -0.59 1.10
N ASP A 85 41.67 -1.68 0.59
CA ASP A 85 41.99 -2.22 -0.74
C ASP A 85 41.57 -1.25 -1.85
N PHE A 86 40.36 -0.69 -1.74
CA PHE A 86 39.86 0.29 -2.70
C PHE A 86 40.75 1.53 -2.79
N LEU A 87 41.15 2.09 -1.65
CA LEU A 87 42.02 3.29 -1.61
C LEU A 87 43.39 3.05 -2.23
N ARG A 88 43.90 1.80 -2.22
CA ARG A 88 45.16 1.45 -2.91
C ARG A 88 45.00 1.36 -4.42
N LEU A 89 43.82 0.94 -4.89
CA LEU A 89 43.53 0.74 -6.32
C LEU A 89 43.09 2.05 -7.02
N GLN A 90 42.45 2.97 -6.30
CA GLN A 90 41.79 4.16 -6.86
C GLN A 90 42.34 5.46 -6.24
N PRO A 91 43.27 6.17 -6.92
CA PRO A 91 43.86 7.41 -6.40
C PRO A 91 42.89 8.61 -6.40
N GLN A 92 41.79 8.56 -7.16
CA GLN A 92 40.70 9.54 -7.11
C GLN A 92 39.46 8.97 -6.41
N ALA A 93 39.62 8.61 -5.14
CA ALA A 93 38.59 7.97 -4.34
C ALA A 93 37.42 8.93 -4.01
N SER A 94 36.19 8.44 -4.19
CA SER A 94 34.99 9.01 -3.60
C SER A 94 34.11 7.87 -3.05
N PHE A 95 33.25 8.18 -2.10
CA PHE A 95 32.40 7.15 -1.50
C PHE A 95 31.41 6.55 -2.50
N GLY A 96 30.94 7.33 -3.47
CA GLY A 96 30.12 6.81 -4.56
C GLY A 96 30.89 5.85 -5.48
N ARG A 97 32.15 6.15 -5.79
CA ARG A 97 33.04 5.21 -6.52
C ARG A 97 33.33 3.94 -5.72
N PHE A 98 33.41 4.03 -4.40
CA PHE A 98 33.54 2.86 -3.54
C PHE A 98 32.30 1.96 -3.65
N TRP A 99 31.09 2.52 -3.63
CA TRP A 99 29.85 1.76 -3.85
C TRP A 99 29.75 1.17 -5.26
N GLU A 100 30.12 1.94 -6.28
CA GLU A 100 30.21 1.44 -7.66
C GLU A 100 31.12 0.21 -7.75
N TRP A 101 32.28 0.25 -7.08
CA TRP A 101 33.22 -0.87 -7.02
C TRP A 101 32.68 -2.07 -6.22
N LEU A 102 32.07 -1.83 -5.04
CA LEU A 102 31.50 -2.90 -4.21
C LEU A 102 30.37 -3.65 -4.92
N VAL A 103 29.46 -2.91 -5.57
CA VAL A 103 28.30 -3.49 -6.25
C VAL A 103 28.72 -4.13 -7.57
N ASN A 104 29.45 -3.40 -8.43
CA ASN A 104 29.66 -3.85 -9.80
C ASN A 104 30.86 -4.79 -9.94
N GLU A 105 31.94 -4.61 -9.16
CA GLU A 105 33.16 -5.41 -9.30
C GLU A 105 33.26 -6.51 -8.23
N LYS A 106 33.01 -6.17 -6.96
CA LYS A 106 33.04 -7.16 -5.86
C LYS A 106 31.78 -7.99 -5.76
N GLN A 107 30.68 -7.55 -6.37
CA GLN A 107 29.40 -8.26 -6.39
C GLN A 107 28.92 -8.63 -4.98
N LEU A 108 29.12 -7.73 -4.01
CA LEU A 108 28.58 -7.91 -2.67
C LEU A 108 27.05 -7.81 -2.70
N ASP A 109 26.40 -8.54 -1.79
CA ASP A 109 24.97 -8.40 -1.61
C ASP A 109 24.67 -7.05 -0.94
N VAL A 110 24.11 -6.15 -1.74
CA VAL A 110 23.67 -4.82 -1.34
C VAL A 110 22.19 -4.70 -1.60
N PHE A 111 21.42 -4.29 -0.59
CA PHE A 111 19.98 -4.13 -0.66
C PHE A 111 19.61 -2.65 -0.71
N GLY A 112 18.50 -2.35 -1.38
CA GLY A 112 17.99 -1.00 -1.55
C GLY A 112 16.75 -0.76 -0.69
N MET A 113 16.72 0.35 0.05
CA MET A 113 15.51 0.85 0.73
C MET A 113 15.04 2.15 0.09
N LYS A 114 13.79 2.18 -0.41
CA LYS A 114 13.15 3.33 -1.04
C LYS A 114 12.66 4.33 0.01
N LEU A 115 12.98 5.59 -0.20
CA LEU A 115 12.31 6.73 0.42
C LEU A 115 11.21 7.23 -0.53
N PRO A 116 9.92 7.20 -0.13
CA PRO A 116 8.80 7.67 -0.95
C PRO A 116 8.89 9.15 -1.30
N THR A 117 9.50 9.93 -0.43
CA THR A 117 9.77 11.35 -0.65
C THR A 117 11.23 11.54 -1.02
N GLY A 118 11.51 12.48 -1.92
CA GLY A 118 12.88 12.86 -2.24
C GLY A 118 13.67 13.21 -0.98
N PHE A 119 14.93 12.77 -0.93
CA PHE A 119 15.83 13.08 0.16
C PHE A 119 16.87 14.08 -0.32
N GLN A 120 16.68 15.35 0.02
CA GLN A 120 17.58 16.43 -0.38
C GLN A 120 18.35 16.99 0.81
N LEU A 121 19.08 16.10 1.47
CA LEU A 121 20.34 16.48 2.10
C LEU A 121 21.45 15.87 1.24
N ILE A 122 22.52 16.64 1.03
CA ILE A 122 23.76 16.30 0.33
C ILE A 122 23.82 16.79 -1.12
N GLY A 123 24.99 17.32 -1.50
CA GLY A 123 25.29 18.30 -2.56
C GLY A 123 26.25 19.35 -1.97
N GLN A 124 26.94 20.19 -2.76
CA GLN A 124 27.60 21.39 -2.21
C GLN A 124 26.49 22.39 -1.81
N VAL A 125 25.84 22.15 -0.67
CA VAL A 125 24.79 23.02 -0.15
C VAL A 125 25.46 24.03 0.76
N GLY A 126 25.45 25.31 0.37
CA GLY A 126 25.92 26.40 1.22
C GLY A 126 24.97 26.64 2.40
N LEU A 127 25.46 27.36 3.41
CA LEU A 127 24.67 27.73 4.60
C LEU A 127 23.42 28.55 4.23
N SER A 128 23.47 29.31 3.14
CA SER A 128 22.35 30.10 2.60
C SER A 128 21.21 29.24 2.06
N ASP A 129 21.53 28.14 1.39
CA ASP A 129 20.54 27.25 0.79
C ASP A 129 19.87 26.42 1.88
N TYR A 130 20.64 26.01 2.89
CA TYR A 130 20.12 25.40 4.11
C TYR A 130 19.17 26.34 4.87
N THR A 131 19.51 27.62 4.96
CA THR A 131 18.68 28.62 5.66
C THR A 131 17.39 28.91 4.89
N LYS A 132 17.44 29.03 3.55
CA LYS A 132 16.24 29.19 2.70
C LYS A 132 15.32 27.96 2.78
N TRP A 133 15.90 26.77 2.87
CA TRP A 133 15.14 25.51 3.01
C TRP A 133 14.51 25.31 4.38
N LEU A 134 15.28 25.54 5.46
CA LEU A 134 14.73 25.59 6.81
C LEU A 134 13.59 26.59 6.87
N THR A 135 13.76 27.78 6.26
CA THR A 135 12.70 28.77 6.18
C THR A 135 11.49 28.20 5.43
N HIS A 136 11.65 27.57 4.26
CA HIS A 136 10.56 26.98 3.47
C HIS A 136 9.78 25.88 4.22
N TYR A 137 10.47 24.99 4.95
CA TYR A 137 9.84 23.91 5.73
C TYR A 137 9.29 24.40 7.08
N SER A 138 9.96 25.33 7.75
CA SER A 138 9.42 26.00 8.94
C SER A 138 8.17 26.82 8.60
N THR A 139 8.10 27.46 7.42
CA THR A 139 6.87 28.11 6.93
C THR A 139 5.79 27.14 6.47
N LYS A 140 6.12 25.88 6.15
CA LYS A 140 5.11 24.82 5.92
C LYS A 140 4.57 24.23 7.22
N GLN A 141 5.38 24.22 8.29
CA GLN A 141 4.99 23.72 9.61
C GLN A 141 4.23 24.74 10.47
N GLN A 142 4.20 26.03 10.09
CA GLN A 142 3.44 27.06 10.78
C GLN A 142 2.39 27.67 9.85
N ASP A 143 1.12 27.50 10.22
CA ASP A 143 -0.06 28.26 9.78
C ASP A 143 -0.80 27.85 8.50
N ASN A 144 -0.82 26.56 8.13
CA ASN A 144 -1.92 26.06 7.31
C ASN A 144 -2.55 24.81 7.93
N PRO A 145 -3.89 24.76 8.11
CA PRO A 145 -4.54 23.52 8.51
C PRO A 145 -4.22 22.45 7.46
N ALA A 146 -3.71 21.30 7.91
CA ALA A 146 -3.36 20.21 7.01
C ALA A 146 -4.57 19.87 6.14
N LYS A 147 -4.40 19.95 4.81
CA LYS A 147 -5.49 19.74 3.87
C LYS A 147 -5.98 18.29 4.01
N PRO A 148 -7.28 18.05 4.24
CA PRO A 148 -7.80 16.70 4.36
C PRO A 148 -7.59 15.93 3.05
N ILE A 149 -7.11 14.69 3.18
CA ILE A 149 -7.04 13.72 2.09
C ILE A 149 -8.30 12.86 2.20
N THR A 150 -9.17 12.96 1.20
CA THR A 150 -10.43 12.22 1.16
C THR A 150 -10.49 11.36 -0.09
N TYR A 151 -10.73 10.07 0.09
CA TYR A 151 -10.94 9.13 -1.00
C TYR A 151 -12.21 8.30 -0.79
N ARG A 152 -12.86 8.00 -1.91
CA ARG A 152 -14.01 7.09 -1.97
C ARG A 152 -13.64 5.76 -2.61
N SER A 153 -14.32 4.71 -2.18
CA SER A 153 -14.41 3.44 -2.87
C SER A 153 -15.88 3.06 -2.99
N PHE A 154 -16.27 2.58 -4.17
CA PHE A 154 -17.67 2.36 -4.50
C PHE A 154 -18.10 0.92 -4.16
N ALA A 155 -19.39 0.73 -3.91
CA ALA A 155 -19.94 -0.61 -3.81
C ALA A 155 -19.86 -1.34 -5.16
N ARG A 156 -20.05 -2.66 -5.13
CA ARG A 156 -19.98 -3.50 -6.33
C ARG A 156 -21.18 -4.42 -6.46
N VAL A 157 -21.58 -4.68 -7.71
CA VAL A 157 -22.63 -5.63 -8.07
C VAL A 157 -22.02 -6.69 -8.97
N GLY A 158 -22.21 -7.97 -8.61
CA GLY A 158 -21.86 -9.10 -9.49
C GLY A 158 -22.91 -9.25 -10.58
N LEU A 159 -22.51 -9.22 -11.85
CA LEU A 159 -23.40 -9.46 -12.98
C LEU A 159 -23.51 -10.95 -13.30
N MET A 160 -22.37 -11.64 -13.37
CA MET A 160 -22.31 -13.03 -13.80
C MET A 160 -21.15 -13.76 -13.14
N GLY A 161 -21.36 -15.05 -12.87
CA GLY A 161 -20.31 -15.97 -12.43
C GLY A 161 -20.12 -16.06 -10.92
N ASN A 162 -20.76 -15.25 -10.09
CA ASN A 162 -20.73 -15.46 -8.63
C ASN A 162 -21.50 -16.75 -8.26
N PRO A 163 -20.99 -17.69 -7.42
CA PRO A 163 -19.78 -17.67 -6.59
C PRO A 163 -18.54 -18.39 -7.17
N SER A 164 -18.44 -18.51 -8.50
CA SER A 164 -17.32 -19.19 -9.17
C SER A 164 -15.95 -18.54 -8.93
N ASP A 165 -15.90 -17.29 -8.48
CA ASP A 165 -14.65 -16.62 -8.07
C ASP A 165 -13.93 -17.41 -6.97
N GLY A 166 -14.66 -18.03 -6.05
CA GLY A 166 -14.10 -18.92 -5.02
C GLY A 166 -13.69 -20.31 -5.52
N PHE A 167 -13.98 -20.66 -6.78
CA PHE A 167 -13.83 -22.01 -7.34
C PHE A 167 -13.01 -22.05 -8.63
N ASN A 168 -12.07 -21.11 -8.79
CA ASN A 168 -11.22 -20.95 -9.97
C ASN A 168 -11.99 -20.61 -11.27
N GLY A 169 -13.14 -19.96 -11.14
CA GLY A 169 -14.00 -19.56 -12.24
C GLY A 169 -13.70 -18.16 -12.77
N LYS A 170 -14.67 -17.64 -13.54
CA LYS A 170 -14.63 -16.33 -14.18
C LYS A 170 -15.86 -15.53 -13.77
N THR A 171 -15.70 -14.24 -13.54
CA THR A 171 -16.80 -13.36 -13.15
C THR A 171 -16.79 -12.06 -13.92
N ILE A 172 -17.98 -11.46 -14.03
CA ILE A 172 -18.17 -10.10 -14.52
C ILE A 172 -18.91 -9.35 -13.44
N ALA A 173 -18.40 -8.20 -13.05
CA ALA A 173 -19.01 -7.36 -12.04
C ALA A 173 -18.73 -5.89 -12.34
N MET A 174 -19.52 -4.99 -11.74
CA MET A 174 -19.38 -3.56 -11.91
C MET A 174 -19.42 -2.80 -10.59
N SER A 175 -18.78 -1.63 -10.54
CA SER A 175 -18.93 -0.68 -9.44
C SER A 175 -20.21 0.16 -9.59
N ILE A 176 -20.86 0.51 -8.48
CA ILE A 176 -22.01 1.41 -8.45
C ILE A 176 -21.69 2.66 -7.62
N SER A 177 -21.76 3.84 -8.23
CA SER A 177 -21.32 5.09 -7.60
C SER A 177 -22.24 5.62 -6.49
N ASN A 178 -23.52 5.21 -6.51
CA ASN A 178 -24.53 5.69 -5.56
C ASN A 178 -24.25 5.23 -4.13
N PHE A 179 -23.51 4.12 -3.99
CA PHE A 179 -23.11 3.53 -2.72
C PHE A 179 -21.59 3.57 -2.61
N TRP A 180 -21.08 4.14 -1.52
CA TRP A 180 -19.67 4.42 -1.32
C TRP A 180 -19.27 4.30 0.14
N ALA A 181 -17.99 3.97 0.34
CA ALA A 181 -17.27 4.19 1.58
C ALA A 181 -16.26 5.30 1.34
N GLU A 182 -16.25 6.30 2.23
CA GLU A 182 -15.34 7.43 2.19
C GLU A 182 -14.43 7.38 3.42
N VAL A 183 -13.15 7.64 3.22
CA VAL A 183 -12.20 7.78 4.30
C VAL A 183 -11.56 9.15 4.18
N THR A 184 -11.47 9.85 5.29
CA THR A 184 -10.77 11.12 5.40
C THR A 184 -9.59 10.97 6.35
N LEU A 185 -8.42 11.34 5.87
CA LEU A 185 -7.16 11.36 6.60
C LEU A 185 -6.69 12.81 6.72
N VAL A 186 -6.40 13.26 7.93
CA VAL A 186 -5.85 14.59 8.22
C VAL A 186 -4.57 14.42 9.02
N GLU A 187 -3.50 15.10 8.65
CA GLU A 187 -2.27 15.11 9.45
C GLU A 187 -2.55 15.65 10.85
N SER A 188 -2.02 14.99 11.88
CA SER A 188 -2.22 15.36 13.27
C SER A 188 -1.00 15.02 14.12
N GLN A 189 -0.89 15.61 15.31
CA GLN A 189 0.25 15.34 16.21
C GLN A 189 0.29 13.89 16.71
N THR A 190 -0.88 13.28 16.89
CA THR A 190 -1.05 11.89 17.34
C THR A 190 -1.82 11.08 16.31
N LEU A 191 -1.55 9.78 16.22
CA LEU A 191 -2.31 8.87 15.37
C LEU A 191 -3.64 8.55 16.06
N VAL A 192 -4.76 8.94 15.43
CA VAL A 192 -6.10 8.77 15.99
C VAL A 192 -7.00 8.08 14.98
N LEU A 193 -7.64 6.98 15.37
CA LEU A 193 -8.71 6.35 14.60
C LEU A 193 -10.04 6.77 15.23
N VAL A 194 -10.83 7.56 14.52
CA VAL A 194 -12.08 8.12 15.04
C VAL A 194 -13.21 7.09 14.86
N PRO A 195 -13.88 6.66 15.94
CA PRO A 195 -15.01 5.76 15.84
C PRO A 195 -16.17 6.44 15.10
N HIS A 196 -16.86 5.68 14.25
CA HIS A 196 -18.01 6.21 13.55
C HIS A 196 -19.22 6.28 14.50
N PRO A 197 -19.94 7.41 14.60
CA PRO A 197 -21.03 7.58 15.58
C PRO A 197 -22.12 6.49 15.51
N LEU A 198 -22.53 6.10 14.30
CA LEU A 198 -23.54 5.07 14.07
C LEU A 198 -22.99 3.64 13.99
N ASN A 199 -21.81 3.46 13.37
CA ASN A 199 -21.27 2.15 13.02
C ASN A 199 -20.30 1.59 14.07
N ASP A 200 -19.73 2.43 14.93
CA ASP A 200 -18.87 2.09 16.07
C ASP A 200 -19.28 2.91 17.33
N PRO A 201 -20.56 2.86 17.77
CA PRO A 201 -21.00 3.64 18.92
C PRO A 201 -20.28 3.19 20.20
N THR A 202 -19.71 4.16 20.92
CA THR A 202 -19.08 3.94 22.24
C THR A 202 -19.91 4.49 23.40
N GLU A 203 -20.94 5.26 23.08
CA GLU A 203 -21.86 5.88 24.03
C GLU A 203 -23.30 5.55 23.63
N PHE A 204 -24.13 5.20 24.61
CA PHE A 204 -25.51 4.76 24.41
C PHE A 204 -26.41 5.47 25.41
N GLY A 205 -27.63 5.80 24.99
CA GLY A 205 -28.61 6.47 25.86
C GLY A 205 -29.08 5.59 27.03
N SER A 206 -29.12 4.27 26.82
CA SER A 206 -29.52 3.28 27.83
C SER A 206 -28.99 1.89 27.50
N LEU A 207 -29.09 0.95 28.45
CA LEU A 207 -28.79 -0.47 28.19
C LEU A 207 -29.72 -1.08 27.13
N GLN A 208 -30.96 -0.60 27.04
CA GLN A 208 -31.92 -1.04 26.04
C GLN A 208 -31.47 -0.63 24.63
N ASP A 209 -30.95 0.59 24.48
CA ASP A 209 -30.43 1.07 23.20
C ASP A 209 -29.21 0.25 22.77
N LEU A 210 -28.29 -0.01 23.71
CA LEU A 210 -27.15 -0.90 23.47
C LEU A 210 -27.62 -2.29 23.00
N PHE A 211 -28.62 -2.88 23.65
CA PHE A 211 -29.16 -4.19 23.27
C PHE A 211 -29.74 -4.19 21.84
N CYS A 212 -30.59 -3.21 21.52
CA CYS A 212 -31.22 -3.10 20.21
C CYS A 212 -30.20 -2.86 19.09
N ILE A 213 -29.28 -1.91 19.30
CA ILE A 213 -28.25 -1.56 18.30
C ILE A 213 -27.28 -2.72 18.09
N SER A 214 -26.78 -3.33 19.17
CA SER A 214 -25.82 -4.43 19.06
C SER A 214 -26.42 -5.66 18.36
N ARG A 215 -27.71 -5.92 18.57
CA ARG A 215 -28.42 -7.00 17.89
C ARG A 215 -28.57 -6.75 16.39
N LYS A 216 -28.77 -5.50 15.99
CA LYS A 216 -29.01 -5.11 14.59
C LYS A 216 -27.71 -4.90 13.81
N GLU A 217 -26.80 -4.10 14.34
CA GLU A 217 -25.58 -3.66 13.64
C GLU A 217 -24.38 -4.59 13.89
N GLY A 218 -24.51 -5.47 14.89
CA GLY A 218 -23.43 -6.29 15.41
C GLY A 218 -22.50 -5.51 16.35
N TYR A 219 -21.44 -6.18 16.79
CA TYR A 219 -20.45 -5.63 17.72
C TYR A 219 -19.22 -5.03 17.03
N LEU A 220 -19.04 -5.34 15.74
CA LEU A 220 -17.81 -5.04 15.01
C LEU A 220 -18.11 -4.08 13.86
N GLY A 221 -17.70 -2.82 14.01
CA GLY A 221 -17.84 -1.81 12.97
C GLY A 221 -16.60 -1.67 12.08
N GLY A 222 -16.47 -0.51 11.45
CA GLY A 222 -15.40 -0.21 10.50
C GLY A 222 -14.08 0.19 11.16
N LEU A 223 -14.06 0.51 12.46
CA LEU A 223 -12.83 0.91 13.15
C LEU A 223 -11.74 -0.18 13.08
N ARG A 224 -12.13 -1.45 13.21
CA ARG A 224 -11.20 -2.59 13.07
C ARG A 224 -10.61 -2.69 11.66
N LEU A 225 -11.39 -2.32 10.62
CA LEU A 225 -10.95 -2.34 9.23
C LEU A 225 -9.88 -1.28 9.02
N LEU A 226 -10.09 -0.07 9.56
CA LEU A 226 -9.09 1.00 9.56
C LEU A 226 -7.79 0.53 10.23
N GLN A 227 -7.88 -0.01 11.44
CA GLN A 227 -6.73 -0.46 12.21
C GLN A 227 -5.94 -1.58 11.50
N ALA A 228 -6.65 -2.61 11.02
CA ALA A 228 -6.06 -3.72 10.29
C ALA A 228 -5.37 -3.25 8.99
N THR A 229 -5.99 -2.30 8.28
CA THR A 229 -5.41 -1.72 7.05
C THR A 229 -4.12 -0.99 7.38
N CYS A 230 -4.09 -0.12 8.39
CA CYS A 230 -2.87 0.58 8.82
C CYS A 230 -1.75 -0.40 9.22
N LYS A 231 -2.07 -1.45 9.98
CA LYS A 231 -1.10 -2.48 10.39
C LYS A 231 -0.51 -3.20 9.17
N LYS A 232 -1.36 -3.72 8.28
CA LYS A 232 -0.91 -4.44 7.07
C LYS A 232 -0.16 -3.52 6.12
N PHE A 233 -0.53 -2.24 6.05
CA PHE A 233 0.16 -1.23 5.23
C PHE A 233 1.58 -0.99 5.74
N TYR A 234 1.76 -0.80 7.05
CA TYR A 234 3.08 -0.67 7.66
C TYR A 234 3.94 -1.92 7.41
N GLN A 235 3.35 -3.11 7.59
CA GLN A 235 4.03 -4.39 7.31
C GLN A 235 4.43 -4.53 5.84
N PHE A 236 3.55 -4.14 4.91
CA PHE A 236 3.82 -4.16 3.47
C PHE A 236 5.01 -3.26 3.15
N CYS A 237 4.98 -2.00 3.60
CA CYS A 237 6.07 -1.05 3.35
C CYS A 237 7.38 -1.53 3.95
N SER A 238 7.37 -2.07 5.17
CA SER A 238 8.57 -2.63 5.80
C SER A 238 9.15 -3.81 5.04
N LYS A 239 8.30 -4.68 4.45
CA LYS A 239 8.75 -5.83 3.66
C LYS A 239 9.29 -5.43 2.29
N GLN A 240 8.69 -4.41 1.68
CA GLN A 240 9.10 -3.89 0.37
C GLN A 240 10.29 -2.93 0.43
N GLY A 241 10.91 -2.77 1.60
CA GLY A 241 11.99 -1.81 1.80
C GLY A 241 11.55 -0.36 1.58
N ILE A 242 10.31 -0.01 1.91
CA ILE A 242 9.79 1.36 1.80
C ILE A 242 9.82 2.02 3.18
N ALA A 243 10.63 3.08 3.30
CA ALA A 243 10.76 3.87 4.51
C ALA A 243 9.55 4.81 4.68
N LEU A 244 8.73 4.61 5.71
CA LEU A 244 7.61 5.48 6.01
C LEU A 244 8.06 6.65 6.88
N THR A 245 7.44 7.81 6.68
CA THR A 245 7.70 8.97 7.53
C THR A 245 7.04 8.80 8.91
N LYS A 246 7.60 9.43 9.95
CA LYS A 246 7.03 9.44 11.31
C LYS A 246 5.76 10.28 11.49
N GLN A 247 5.15 10.73 10.40
CA GLN A 247 3.97 11.58 10.46
C GLN A 247 2.78 10.81 11.01
N ASN A 248 2.08 11.47 11.92
CA ASN A 248 0.85 10.99 12.52
C ASN A 248 -0.36 11.57 11.79
N PHE A 249 -1.51 10.90 11.93
CA PHE A 249 -2.73 11.31 11.26
C PHE A 249 -3.98 10.88 12.01
N THR A 250 -5.05 11.63 11.79
CA THR A 250 -6.40 11.31 12.23
C THR A 250 -7.17 10.72 11.07
N LEU A 251 -7.69 9.52 11.26
CA LEU A 251 -8.44 8.78 10.26
C LEU A 251 -9.90 8.64 10.69
N LYS A 252 -10.82 9.02 9.81
CA LYS A 252 -12.27 8.81 9.98
C LYS A 252 -12.85 8.21 8.72
N TYR A 253 -13.95 7.49 8.85
CA TYR A 253 -14.69 6.95 7.71
C TYR A 253 -16.17 7.27 7.80
N ASP A 254 -16.82 7.26 6.65
CA ASP A 254 -18.27 7.34 6.48
C ASP A 254 -18.69 6.38 5.37
N THR A 255 -19.91 5.87 5.41
CA THR A 255 -20.41 4.93 4.40
C THR A 255 -21.92 4.97 4.32
N ASN A 256 -22.44 4.96 3.10
CA ASN A 256 -23.86 4.75 2.84
C ASN A 256 -24.14 3.34 2.28
N ILE A 257 -23.13 2.45 2.19
CA ILE A 257 -23.29 1.08 1.73
C ILE A 257 -24.08 0.28 2.78
N PRO A 258 -25.26 -0.27 2.45
CA PRO A 258 -26.04 -1.06 3.39
C PRO A 258 -25.25 -2.30 3.84
N ARG A 259 -25.36 -2.64 5.12
CA ARG A 259 -24.73 -3.85 5.67
C ARG A 259 -25.43 -5.09 5.16
N GLN A 260 -24.67 -6.19 5.04
CA GLN A 260 -25.15 -7.55 4.81
C GLN A 260 -25.98 -7.81 3.53
N VAL A 261 -26.15 -6.82 2.65
CA VAL A 261 -26.84 -6.97 1.34
C VAL A 261 -25.90 -7.46 0.21
N GLY A 262 -24.69 -7.87 0.56
CA GLY A 262 -23.71 -8.37 -0.40
C GLY A 262 -23.18 -7.30 -1.35
N LEU A 263 -23.06 -6.03 -0.93
CA LEU A 263 -22.50 -4.92 -1.73
C LEU A 263 -21.01 -4.62 -1.45
N ALA A 264 -20.31 -5.50 -0.74
CA ALA A 264 -18.88 -5.40 -0.40
C ALA A 264 -18.47 -4.15 0.40
N GLY A 265 -19.29 -3.77 1.40
CA GLY A 265 -19.04 -2.57 2.22
C GLY A 265 -17.73 -2.61 3.02
N SER A 266 -17.32 -3.78 3.54
CA SER A 266 -16.06 -3.91 4.28
C SER A 266 -14.85 -3.66 3.39
N SER A 267 -14.80 -4.32 2.22
CA SER A 267 -13.72 -4.17 1.25
C SER A 267 -13.65 -2.73 0.72
N ALA A 268 -14.78 -2.02 0.62
CA ALA A 268 -14.83 -0.61 0.22
C ALA A 268 -14.12 0.29 1.26
N ILE A 269 -14.37 0.08 2.56
CA ILE A 269 -13.71 0.83 3.64
C ILE A 269 -12.19 0.58 3.62
N VAL A 270 -11.76 -0.68 3.48
CA VAL A 270 -10.34 -1.04 3.38
C VAL A 270 -9.70 -0.39 2.14
N SER A 271 -10.37 -0.44 1.00
CA SER A 271 -9.92 0.17 -0.26
C SER A 271 -9.78 1.69 -0.15
N ALA A 272 -10.78 2.39 0.39
CA ALA A 272 -10.73 3.84 0.61
C ALA A 272 -9.61 4.22 1.60
N THR A 273 -9.41 3.43 2.66
CA THR A 273 -8.32 3.62 3.63
C THR A 273 -6.96 3.49 2.96
N LEU A 274 -6.77 2.45 2.16
CA LEU A 274 -5.53 2.23 1.41
C LEU A 274 -5.23 3.40 0.47
N LYS A 275 -6.23 3.91 -0.27
CA LYS A 275 -6.07 5.09 -1.16
C LYS A 275 -5.57 6.32 -0.36
N CYS A 276 -6.14 6.58 0.82
CA CYS A 276 -5.68 7.67 1.69
C CYS A 276 -4.25 7.47 2.19
N LEU A 277 -3.89 6.26 2.65
CA LEU A 277 -2.53 5.96 3.14
C LEU A 277 -1.50 6.07 2.02
N MET A 278 -1.81 5.56 0.82
CA MET A 278 -0.94 5.70 -0.35
C MET A 278 -0.69 7.18 -0.66
N LYS A 279 -1.73 8.00 -0.66
CA LYS A 279 -1.59 9.44 -0.91
C LYS A 279 -0.82 10.16 0.19
N PHE A 280 -1.06 9.82 1.45
CA PHE A 280 -0.41 10.45 2.59
C PHE A 280 1.10 10.15 2.64
N TYR A 281 1.48 8.89 2.37
CA TYR A 281 2.88 8.46 2.37
C TYR A 281 3.56 8.52 1.00
N ASN A 282 2.93 9.12 -0.01
CA ASN A 282 3.43 9.22 -1.39
C ASN A 282 3.81 7.86 -2.02
N ILE A 283 3.04 6.82 -1.71
CA ILE A 283 3.16 5.51 -2.37
C ILE A 283 2.49 5.59 -3.74
N THR A 284 3.24 5.27 -4.78
CA THR A 284 2.81 5.41 -6.17
C THR A 284 2.14 4.14 -6.71
N ASP A 285 1.61 4.23 -7.93
CA ASP A 285 1.06 3.07 -8.60
C ASP A 285 2.11 2.00 -8.94
N ASN A 286 3.39 2.41 -9.07
CA ASN A 286 4.52 1.50 -9.28
C ASN A 286 4.89 0.73 -8.01
N ASP A 287 4.78 1.38 -6.85
CA ASP A 287 5.11 0.78 -5.55
C ASP A 287 4.06 -0.26 -5.12
N LEU A 288 2.80 -0.01 -5.46
CA LEU A 288 1.71 -0.94 -5.18
C LEU A 288 0.78 -1.01 -6.40
N PRO A 289 1.06 -1.86 -7.41
CA PRO A 289 0.23 -2.01 -8.62
C PRO A 289 -1.20 -2.47 -8.32
N LYS A 290 -2.15 -2.17 -9.23
CA LYS A 290 -3.59 -2.52 -9.05
C LYS A 290 -3.85 -4.00 -8.71
N PRO A 291 -3.24 -5.01 -9.38
CA PRO A 291 -3.45 -6.41 -8.99
C PRO A 291 -2.99 -6.70 -7.56
N ILE A 292 -1.87 -6.11 -7.15
CA ILE A 292 -1.31 -6.27 -5.80
C ILE A 292 -2.16 -5.54 -4.77
N ARG A 293 -2.76 -4.37 -5.08
CA ARG A 293 -3.74 -3.70 -4.21
C ARG A 293 -4.94 -4.58 -3.93
N ALA A 294 -5.47 -5.25 -4.95
CA ALA A 294 -6.59 -6.16 -4.77
C ALA A 294 -6.21 -7.30 -3.82
N ASN A 295 -5.03 -7.90 -3.97
CA ASN A 295 -4.54 -8.91 -3.03
C ASN A 295 -4.32 -8.34 -1.61
N PHE A 296 -3.79 -7.12 -1.49
CA PHE A 296 -3.61 -6.45 -0.21
C PHE A 296 -4.93 -6.29 0.55
N ILE A 297 -5.98 -5.82 -0.13
CA ILE A 297 -7.32 -5.64 0.47
C ILE A 297 -7.86 -6.99 0.95
N LEU A 298 -7.72 -8.04 0.12
CA LEU A 298 -8.11 -9.40 0.51
C LEU A 298 -7.37 -9.85 1.78
N ASN A 299 -6.04 -9.67 1.82
CA ASN A 299 -5.20 -10.10 2.94
C ASN A 299 -5.50 -9.35 4.24
N VAL A 300 -6.02 -8.11 4.17
CA VAL A 300 -6.53 -7.39 5.36
C VAL A 300 -7.78 -8.08 5.89
N GLU A 301 -8.70 -8.49 5.02
CA GLU A 301 -9.94 -9.14 5.44
C GLU A 301 -9.69 -10.58 5.91
N THR A 302 -8.93 -11.38 5.16
CA THR A 302 -8.74 -12.80 5.43
C THR A 302 -7.67 -13.08 6.49
N ASP A 303 -6.48 -12.51 6.35
CA ASP A 303 -5.33 -12.92 7.19
C ASP A 303 -5.33 -12.18 8.53
N GLU A 304 -5.77 -10.91 8.53
CA GLU A 304 -5.71 -10.06 9.72
C GLU A 304 -7.02 -10.10 10.50
N LEU A 305 -8.17 -10.08 9.82
CA LEU A 305 -9.48 -10.02 10.47
C LEU A 305 -10.27 -11.34 10.41
N PHE A 306 -9.74 -12.37 9.75
CA PHE A 306 -10.40 -13.68 9.60
C PHE A 306 -11.82 -13.60 9.02
N ILE A 307 -12.08 -12.59 8.19
CA ILE A 307 -13.34 -12.40 7.49
C ILE A 307 -13.31 -13.26 6.23
N THR A 308 -14.36 -14.05 6.01
CA THR A 308 -14.54 -14.75 4.73
C THR A 308 -14.90 -13.74 3.66
N ALA A 309 -13.97 -13.46 2.75
CA ALA A 309 -14.13 -12.49 1.66
C ALA A 309 -14.02 -13.17 0.29
N GLY A 310 -14.79 -12.65 -0.67
CA GLY A 310 -14.84 -13.15 -2.05
C GLY A 310 -13.68 -12.63 -2.91
N LEU A 311 -13.39 -13.36 -3.98
CA LEU A 311 -12.36 -13.02 -4.95
C LEU A 311 -12.84 -12.05 -6.04
N GLN A 312 -14.02 -11.45 -6.00
CA GLN A 312 -14.39 -10.38 -6.95
C GLN A 312 -14.41 -8.97 -6.35
N ASP A 313 -14.82 -8.87 -5.08
CA ASP A 313 -15.19 -7.62 -4.39
C ASP A 313 -14.13 -6.52 -4.54
N ARG A 314 -12.94 -6.81 -4.02
CA ARG A 314 -11.80 -5.90 -4.02
C ARG A 314 -11.19 -5.63 -5.40
N VAL A 315 -11.36 -6.50 -6.39
CA VAL A 315 -10.87 -6.25 -7.76
C VAL A 315 -11.72 -5.16 -8.39
N VAL A 316 -13.04 -5.29 -8.36
CA VAL A 316 -13.96 -4.28 -8.91
C VAL A 316 -13.76 -2.92 -8.24
N GLN A 317 -13.52 -2.90 -6.92
CA GLN A 317 -13.29 -1.67 -6.17
C GLN A 317 -11.96 -0.98 -6.46
N VAL A 318 -10.95 -1.72 -6.93
CA VAL A 318 -9.65 -1.16 -7.33
C VAL A 318 -9.65 -0.71 -8.78
N TYR A 319 -10.31 -1.46 -9.66
CA TYR A 319 -10.34 -1.18 -11.09
C TYR A 319 -11.41 -0.18 -11.47
N GLU A 320 -12.54 -0.17 -10.74
CA GLU A 320 -13.75 0.62 -11.00
C GLU A 320 -14.34 0.37 -12.41
N GLY A 321 -15.61 0.74 -12.61
CA GLY A 321 -16.34 0.46 -13.84
C GLY A 321 -16.76 -1.00 -13.98
N LEU A 322 -16.86 -1.49 -15.22
CA LEU A 322 -17.19 -2.88 -15.57
C LEU A 322 -15.91 -3.70 -15.74
N VAL A 323 -15.80 -4.82 -15.04
CA VAL A 323 -14.59 -5.64 -15.02
C VAL A 323 -14.92 -7.11 -15.24
N TYR A 324 -14.25 -7.71 -16.23
CA TYR A 324 -14.14 -9.15 -16.38
C TYR A 324 -12.94 -9.66 -15.59
N MET A 325 -13.12 -10.74 -14.85
CA MET A 325 -12.12 -11.30 -13.96
C MET A 325 -11.99 -12.81 -14.19
N ASP A 326 -10.77 -13.28 -14.38
CA ASP A 326 -10.45 -14.69 -14.54
C ASP A 326 -9.58 -15.18 -13.38
N PHE A 327 -10.14 -16.05 -12.53
CA PHE A 327 -9.48 -16.65 -11.37
C PHE A 327 -9.00 -18.08 -11.65
N SER A 328 -8.81 -18.45 -12.92
CA SER A 328 -8.33 -19.79 -13.29
C SER A 328 -7.10 -20.21 -12.49
N LYS A 329 -7.09 -21.45 -12.01
CA LYS A 329 -6.07 -21.98 -11.09
C LYS A 329 -4.65 -21.81 -11.62
N ASN A 330 -4.44 -22.04 -12.92
CA ASN A 330 -3.13 -21.91 -13.56
C ASN A 330 -2.62 -20.46 -13.50
N LEU A 331 -3.48 -19.48 -13.82
CA LEU A 331 -3.12 -18.05 -13.77
C LEU A 331 -2.80 -17.62 -12.34
N MET A 332 -3.67 -17.98 -11.39
CA MET A 332 -3.46 -17.66 -9.97
C MET A 332 -2.15 -18.26 -9.42
N ALA A 333 -1.77 -19.47 -9.88
CA ALA A 333 -0.54 -20.12 -9.46
C ALA A 333 0.72 -19.52 -10.11
N GLU A 334 0.64 -19.04 -11.35
CA GLU A 334 1.78 -18.50 -12.10
C GLU A 334 2.17 -17.08 -11.66
N GLN A 335 1.19 -16.17 -11.55
CA GLN A 335 1.47 -14.75 -11.26
C GLN A 335 0.95 -14.27 -9.89
N GLY A 336 0.22 -15.10 -9.14
CA GLY A 336 -0.30 -14.77 -7.81
C GLY A 336 -1.58 -13.91 -7.80
N TYR A 337 -2.15 -13.58 -8.97
CA TYR A 337 -3.39 -12.84 -9.13
C TYR A 337 -4.12 -13.24 -10.43
N GLY A 338 -5.41 -12.93 -10.53
CA GLY A 338 -6.23 -13.23 -11.72
C GLY A 338 -5.99 -12.26 -12.87
N ASN A 339 -6.48 -12.59 -14.07
CA ASN A 339 -6.48 -11.64 -15.17
C ASN A 339 -7.70 -10.72 -15.08
N TYR A 340 -7.49 -9.41 -15.11
CA TYR A 340 -8.54 -8.41 -14.90
C TYR A 340 -8.61 -7.47 -16.10
N VAL A 341 -9.76 -7.45 -16.78
CA VAL A 341 -9.95 -6.68 -18.01
C VAL A 341 -11.10 -5.70 -17.80
N SER A 342 -10.80 -4.40 -17.86
CA SER A 342 -11.81 -3.35 -17.90
C SER A 342 -12.57 -3.43 -19.22
N MET A 343 -13.90 -3.46 -19.13
CA MET A 343 -14.80 -3.56 -20.26
C MET A 343 -15.53 -2.23 -20.49
N ASP A 344 -16.00 -2.01 -21.71
CA ASP A 344 -16.81 -0.84 -22.02
C ASP A 344 -18.20 -0.95 -21.35
N MET A 345 -18.63 0.12 -20.70
CA MET A 345 -19.96 0.20 -20.08
C MET A 345 -21.05 0.58 -21.10
N SER A 346 -20.69 1.10 -22.29
CA SER A 346 -21.65 1.55 -23.30
C SER A 346 -22.54 0.44 -23.86
N VAL A 347 -22.11 -0.82 -23.75
CA VAL A 347 -22.81 -2.00 -24.27
C VAL A 347 -23.80 -2.61 -23.26
N LEU A 348 -23.86 -2.07 -22.04
CA LEU A 348 -24.71 -2.61 -20.99
C LEU A 348 -26.17 -2.13 -21.12
N PRO A 349 -27.16 -3.00 -20.84
CA PRO A 349 -28.53 -2.56 -20.67
C PRO A 349 -28.70 -1.73 -19.39
N HIS A 350 -29.83 -1.01 -19.29
CA HIS A 350 -30.19 -0.34 -18.05
C HIS A 350 -30.54 -1.36 -16.96
N PHE A 351 -30.00 -1.18 -15.76
CA PHE A 351 -30.26 -2.03 -14.61
C PHE A 351 -31.08 -1.30 -13.54
N TRP A 352 -31.91 -2.05 -12.83
CA TRP A 352 -32.56 -1.62 -11.61
C TRP A 352 -31.90 -2.31 -10.42
N LEU A 353 -31.59 -1.54 -9.37
CA LEU A 353 -31.06 -2.08 -8.13
C LEU A 353 -32.16 -2.10 -7.07
N ALA A 354 -32.44 -3.30 -6.56
CA ALA A 354 -33.33 -3.50 -5.43
C ALA A 354 -32.57 -4.24 -4.33
N TYR A 355 -32.68 -3.77 -3.08
CA TYR A 355 -32.10 -4.42 -1.92
C TYR A 355 -33.06 -4.30 -0.73
N LEU A 356 -32.96 -5.26 0.19
CA LEU A 356 -33.70 -5.24 1.45
C LEU A 356 -32.88 -4.48 2.49
N SER A 357 -33.53 -3.57 3.21
CA SER A 357 -32.91 -2.76 4.26
C SER A 357 -32.63 -3.52 5.56
N ASP A 358 -33.21 -4.71 5.73
CA ASP A 358 -33.00 -5.60 6.87
C ASP A 358 -32.83 -7.07 6.40
N PRO A 359 -31.63 -7.44 5.92
CA PRO A 359 -31.38 -8.79 5.39
C PRO A 359 -31.21 -9.82 6.53
N SER A 360 -31.69 -11.05 6.30
CA SER A 360 -31.34 -12.19 7.14
C SER A 360 -29.91 -12.68 6.86
N ASP A 361 -29.18 -13.08 7.91
CA ASP A 361 -27.75 -13.43 7.94
C ASP A 361 -27.25 -14.20 6.69
N SER A 362 -26.62 -13.49 5.75
CA SER A 362 -26.11 -14.06 4.48
C SER A 362 -24.85 -14.91 4.64
N GLY A 363 -24.12 -14.75 5.76
CA GLY A 363 -22.90 -15.52 6.05
C GLY A 363 -23.13 -17.03 6.22
N ARG A 364 -24.35 -17.43 6.60
CA ARG A 364 -24.71 -18.85 6.81
C ARG A 364 -24.97 -19.63 5.51
N ILE A 365 -25.34 -18.94 4.42
CA ILE A 365 -25.69 -19.58 3.15
C ILE A 365 -24.42 -19.92 2.35
N HIS A 366 -23.40 -19.06 2.40
CA HIS A 366 -22.14 -19.27 1.67
C HIS A 366 -21.17 -20.26 2.33
N SER A 367 -21.19 -20.40 3.66
CA SER A 367 -20.29 -21.30 4.39
C SER A 367 -20.52 -22.78 4.04
N ASN A 368 -21.78 -23.17 3.81
CA ASN A 368 -22.15 -24.55 3.46
C ASN A 368 -21.63 -24.94 2.06
N ILE A 369 -21.63 -24.02 1.09
CA ILE A 369 -21.19 -24.29 -0.29
C ILE A 369 -19.68 -24.53 -0.35
N ARG A 370 -18.88 -23.71 0.36
CA ARG A 370 -17.42 -23.87 0.41
C ARG A 370 -17.02 -25.19 1.06
N GLN A 371 -17.71 -25.61 2.12
CA GLN A 371 -17.48 -26.90 2.77
C GLN A 371 -17.77 -28.07 1.82
N ARG A 372 -18.87 -28.03 1.07
CA ARG A 372 -19.24 -29.08 0.10
C ARG A 372 -18.25 -29.23 -1.06
N TRP A 373 -17.71 -28.10 -1.54
CA TRP A 373 -16.67 -28.13 -2.56
C TRP A 373 -15.34 -28.69 -2.04
N LEU A 374 -14.93 -28.28 -0.84
CA LEU A 374 -13.72 -28.80 -0.18
C LEU A 374 -13.84 -30.30 0.14
N SER A 375 -15.06 -30.80 0.41
CA SER A 375 -15.32 -32.23 0.61
C SER A 375 -15.40 -33.04 -0.69
N GLY A 376 -15.24 -32.40 -1.86
CA GLY A 376 -15.24 -33.08 -3.15
C GLY A 376 -16.60 -33.69 -3.52
N GLU A 377 -17.70 -33.18 -2.98
CA GLU A 377 -19.04 -33.63 -3.38
C GLU A 377 -19.29 -33.25 -4.84
N SER A 378 -19.21 -34.24 -5.73
CA SER A 378 -19.67 -34.13 -7.11
C SER A 378 -21.17 -33.85 -7.09
N SER A 379 -21.55 -32.65 -7.54
CA SER A 379 -22.94 -32.22 -7.66
C SER A 379 -23.67 -33.11 -8.66
N TYR A 380 -24.35 -34.15 -8.16
CA TYR A 380 -25.51 -34.69 -8.87
C TYR A 380 -26.60 -33.63 -8.81
N GLY A 381 -26.93 -33.09 -9.98
CA GLY A 381 -27.97 -32.09 -10.13
C GLY A 381 -29.33 -32.58 -9.63
N LYS A 382 -30.08 -31.64 -9.08
CA LYS A 382 -31.53 -31.58 -9.22
C LYS A 382 -31.94 -30.14 -9.50
#